data_AF-A0A1M6GMQ4-F1
#
_entry.id   AF-A0A1M6GMQ4-F1
#
_cell.length_a   1.000
_cell.length_b   1.000
_cell.length_c   1.000
_cell.angle_alpha   90.00
_cell.angle_beta   90.00
_cell.angle_gamma   90.00
#
_symmetry.space_group_name_H-M   'P 1'
#
loop_
_entity.id
_entity.type
_entity.pdbx_description
1 polymer ?
#
loop_
_entity_poly.entity_id
_entity_poly.type
_entity_poly.pdbx_seq_one_letter_code
_entity_poly.pdbx_strand_id
1 'polypeptide(L)'
;MSGDPATGAAPPGARPAGPGLDWAGMLRAGLTHLRLTPAQFWALTPAELSLMLGLGAAARPMARDRLDELMRRFPDGTRGGQDG
;
A
#
# COMPACT_ATOMS: atom_id res chain seq x y z
N MET A 1 -25.99 25.80 -36.52
CA MET A 1 -24.83 24.96 -36.88
C MET A 1 -23.92 24.93 -35.68
N SER A 2 -23.55 23.71 -35.28
CA SER A 2 -22.40 23.26 -34.48
C SER A 2 -21.92 24.15 -33.31
N GLY A 3 -21.81 23.66 -32.09
CA GLY A 3 -21.72 22.29 -31.63
C GLY A 3 -20.94 22.32 -30.33
N ASP A 4 -21.51 21.73 -29.28
CA ASP A 4 -20.91 21.59 -27.97
C ASP A 4 -19.74 20.58 -28.04
N PRO A 5 -18.52 20.89 -27.58
CA PRO A 5 -17.56 19.85 -27.28
C PRO A 5 -17.89 19.29 -25.90
N ALA A 6 -18.77 18.28 -25.90
CA ALA A 6 -18.81 17.25 -24.87
C ALA A 6 -17.40 16.67 -24.73
N THR A 7 -16.64 17.22 -23.78
CA THR A 7 -15.36 16.66 -23.36
C THR A 7 -15.66 15.31 -22.75
N GLY A 8 -15.18 14.26 -23.42
CA GLY A 8 -15.29 12.88 -23.01
C GLY A 8 -14.90 12.72 -21.55
N ALA A 9 -15.84 12.15 -20.80
CA ALA A 9 -15.59 11.61 -19.48
C ALA A 9 -14.41 10.63 -19.55
N ALA A 10 -13.30 11.00 -18.91
CA ALA A 10 -12.34 10.00 -18.45
C ALA A 10 -13.10 9.06 -17.49
N PRO A 11 -12.92 7.73 -17.56
CA PRO A 11 -13.50 6.84 -16.57
C PRO A 11 -12.95 7.21 -15.18
N PRO A 12 -13.77 7.47 -14.16
CA PRO A 12 -13.29 7.66 -12.79
C PRO A 12 -12.88 6.31 -12.20
N GLY A 13 -11.75 5.78 -12.69
CA GLY A 13 -11.05 4.64 -12.12
C GLY A 13 -10.09 5.12 -11.04
N ALA A 14 -10.34 4.65 -9.82
CA ALA A 14 -9.54 4.83 -8.60
C ALA A 14 -9.58 6.24 -7.97
N ARG A 15 -10.38 6.35 -6.89
CA ARG A 15 -10.23 7.43 -5.91
C ARG A 15 -8.77 7.40 -5.40
N PRO A 16 -8.07 8.55 -5.30
CA PRO A 16 -6.84 8.58 -4.52
C PRO A 16 -7.21 8.24 -3.07
N ALA A 17 -6.81 7.07 -2.60
CA ALA A 17 -6.93 6.72 -1.21
C ALA A 17 -6.02 7.67 -0.40
N GLY A 18 -6.63 8.60 0.35
CA GLY A 18 -5.95 9.21 1.50
C GLY A 18 -5.64 8.15 2.56
N PRO A 19 -4.86 8.49 3.61
CA PRO A 19 -3.60 7.88 4.02
C PRO A 19 -3.72 6.41 4.49
N GLY A 20 -4.17 5.52 3.60
CA GLY A 20 -4.06 4.08 3.72
C GLY A 20 -2.96 3.58 2.79
N LEU A 21 -2.24 2.54 3.21
CA LEU A 21 -1.28 1.87 2.35
C LEU A 21 -2.03 1.32 1.11
N ASP A 22 -1.61 1.69 -0.10
CA ASP A 22 -2.17 1.15 -1.35
C ASP A 22 -1.78 -0.31 -1.54
N TRP A 23 -2.49 -1.18 -0.82
CA TRP A 23 -2.26 -2.62 -0.78
C TRP A 23 -2.41 -3.26 -2.16
N ALA A 24 -3.46 -2.86 -2.89
CA ALA A 24 -3.75 -3.42 -4.20
C ALA A 24 -2.70 -2.99 -5.23
N GLY A 25 -2.22 -1.74 -5.16
CA GLY A 25 -1.09 -1.27 -5.95
C GLY A 25 0.19 -2.04 -5.66
N MET A 26 0.49 -2.28 -4.38
CA MET A 26 1.68 -3.02 -3.96
C MET A 26 1.67 -4.48 -4.44
N LEU A 27 0.52 -5.16 -4.31
CA LEU A 27 0.37 -6.54 -4.80
C LEU A 27 0.51 -6.63 -6.32
N ARG A 28 -0.08 -5.71 -7.09
CA ARG A 28 0.11 -5.68 -8.54
C ARG A 28 1.58 -5.43 -8.88
N ALA A 29 2.20 -4.43 -8.26
CA ALA A 29 3.60 -4.11 -8.52
C ALA A 29 4.53 -5.30 -8.21
N GLY A 30 4.37 -5.96 -7.06
CA GLY A 30 5.18 -7.11 -6.68
C GLY A 30 4.92 -8.38 -7.53
N LEU A 31 3.67 -8.78 -7.69
CA LEU A 31 3.32 -10.07 -8.29
C LEU A 31 3.26 -10.02 -9.82
N THR A 32 2.90 -8.87 -10.42
CA THR A 32 2.78 -8.75 -11.88
C THR A 32 3.98 -8.04 -12.52
N HIS A 33 4.46 -6.94 -11.94
CA HIS A 33 5.55 -6.16 -12.54
C HIS A 33 6.93 -6.74 -12.19
N LEU A 34 7.19 -7.09 -10.93
CA LEU A 34 8.45 -7.77 -10.53
C LEU A 34 8.39 -9.29 -10.73
N ARG A 35 7.21 -9.84 -11.06
CA ARG A 35 6.95 -11.28 -11.24
C ARG A 35 7.42 -12.14 -10.07
N LEU A 36 7.34 -11.59 -8.86
CA LEU A 36 7.65 -12.35 -7.64
C LEU A 36 6.56 -13.39 -7.40
N THR A 37 6.96 -14.56 -6.93
CA THR A 37 6.00 -15.49 -6.32
C THR A 37 5.43 -14.89 -5.03
N PRO A 38 4.21 -15.25 -4.61
CA PRO A 38 3.66 -14.76 -3.33
C PRO A 38 4.60 -15.00 -2.15
N ALA A 39 5.25 -16.17 -2.09
CA ALA A 39 6.20 -16.48 -1.03
C ALA A 39 7.42 -15.54 -1.02
N GLN A 40 8.00 -15.25 -2.19
CA GLN A 40 9.11 -14.31 -2.29
C GLN A 40 8.70 -12.90 -1.93
N PHE A 41 7.52 -12.45 -2.37
CA PHE A 41 7.00 -11.13 -2.03
C PHE A 41 6.87 -10.93 -0.52
N TRP A 42 6.37 -11.93 0.21
CA TRP A 42 6.23 -11.88 1.66
C TRP A 42 7.54 -12.11 2.42
N ALA A 43 8.54 -12.74 1.79
CA ALA A 43 9.87 -12.90 2.38
C ALA A 43 10.71 -11.62 2.31
N LEU A 44 10.39 -10.70 1.39
CA LEU A 44 11.10 -9.43 1.25
C LEU A 44 10.73 -8.46 2.37
N THR A 45 11.72 -7.68 2.80
CA THR A 45 11.47 -6.51 3.63
C THR A 45 10.82 -5.39 2.79
N PRO A 46 10.00 -4.51 3.39
CA PRO A 46 9.43 -3.37 2.68
C PRO A 46 10.48 -2.44 2.04
N ALA A 47 11.67 -2.37 2.64
CA ALA A 47 12.79 -1.59 2.12
C ALA A 47 13.36 -2.21 0.82
N GLU A 48 13.55 -3.53 0.79
CA GLU A 48 14.00 -4.25 -0.42
C GLU A 48 12.95 -4.15 -1.53
N LEU A 49 11.66 -4.31 -1.19
CA LEU A 49 10.58 -4.14 -2.16
C LEU A 49 10.57 -2.73 -2.76
N SER A 50 10.72 -1.70 -1.93
CA SER A 50 10.78 -0.29 -2.38
C SER A 50 11.98 -0.01 -3.28
N LEU A 51 13.13 -0.62 -2.97
CA LEU A 51 14.34 -0.52 -3.79
C LEU A 51 14.14 -1.17 -5.17
N MET A 52 13.57 -2.38 -5.21
CA MET A 52 13.31 -3.09 -6.46
C MET A 52 12.21 -2.41 -7.30
N LEU A 53 11.26 -1.72 -6.67
CA LEU A 53 10.24 -0.92 -7.34
C LEU A 53 10.78 0.42 -7.88
N GLY A 54 12.05 0.75 -7.63
CA GLY A 54 12.63 2.03 -8.04
C GLY A 54 12.00 3.23 -7.31
N LEU A 55 11.28 3.00 -6.21
CA LEU A 55 10.63 4.04 -5.43
C LEU A 55 11.62 4.90 -4.62
N GLY A 56 12.92 4.62 -4.73
CA GLY A 56 14.02 5.38 -4.14
C GLY A 56 13.93 5.41 -2.62
N ALA A 57 14.69 4.55 -1.91
CA ALA A 57 14.76 4.46 -0.44
C ALA A 57 13.51 5.02 0.26
N ALA A 58 12.36 4.38 0.03
CA ALA A 58 11.09 4.89 0.51
C ALA A 58 11.13 5.01 2.04
N ALA A 59 10.98 6.25 2.50
CA ALA A 59 10.84 6.70 3.88
C ALA A 59 11.92 6.18 4.86
N ARG A 60 12.68 7.12 5.42
CA ARG A 60 13.47 6.93 6.64
C ARG A 60 12.71 5.98 7.58
N PRO A 61 13.32 4.86 8.05
CA PRO A 61 12.65 3.93 8.92
C PRO A 61 12.01 4.71 10.07
N MET A 62 10.74 4.41 10.36
CA MET A 62 9.98 5.13 11.36
C MET A 62 10.80 5.20 12.64
N ALA A 63 11.03 6.41 13.17
CA ALA A 63 11.79 6.57 14.40
C ALA A 63 11.17 5.71 15.50
N ARG A 64 12.00 5.08 16.33
CA ARG A 64 11.55 4.15 17.38
C ARG A 64 10.44 4.77 18.24
N ASP A 65 10.57 6.04 18.56
CA ASP A 65 9.59 6.83 19.32
C ASP A 65 8.20 6.84 18.68
N ARG A 66 8.13 6.91 17.35
CA ARG A 66 6.87 6.91 16.62
C ARG A 66 6.24 5.51 16.62
N LEU A 67 7.06 4.46 16.60
CA LEU A 67 6.57 3.08 16.73
C LEU A 67 5.98 2.87 18.12
N ASP A 68 6.66 3.34 19.16
CA ASP A 68 6.17 3.28 20.54
C ASP A 68 4.86 4.09 20.69
N GLU A 69 4.72 5.21 19.98
CA GLU A 69 3.46 5.96 19.95
C GLU A 69 2.32 5.18 19.28
N LEU A 70 2.60 4.48 18.17
CA LEU A 70 1.61 3.63 17.51
C LEU A 70 1.20 2.45 18.40
N MET A 71 2.15 1.79 19.06
CA MET A 71 1.86 0.69 19.99
C MET A 71 0.97 1.14 21.16
N ARG A 72 1.17 2.36 21.67
CA ARG A 72 0.29 2.95 22.69
C ARG A 72 -1.09 3.31 22.13
N ARG A 73 -1.16 3.74 20.87
CA ARG A 73 -2.41 4.20 20.24
C ARG A 73 -3.29 3.04 19.78
N PHE A 74 -2.68 1.95 19.36
CA PHE A 74 -3.33 0.74 18.88
C PHE A 74 -2.79 -0.45 19.68
N PRO A 75 -3.18 -0.57 20.97
CA PRO A 75 -2.82 -1.75 21.73
C PRO A 75 -3.52 -2.95 21.09
N ASP A 76 -2.73 -3.95 20.69
CA ASP A 76 -3.26 -5.22 20.19
C ASP A 76 -3.95 -5.94 21.35
N GLY A 77 -5.24 -5.65 21.54
CA GLY A 77 -6.06 -6.34 22.51
C GLY A 77 -6.12 -7.81 22.14
N THR A 78 -5.86 -8.69 23.11
CA THR A 78 -6.08 -10.13 22.99
C THR A 78 -7.55 -10.36 22.63
N ARG A 79 -7.88 -10.53 21.35
CA ARG A 79 -9.10 -11.24 20.96
C ARG A 79 -8.86 -12.72 21.24
N GLY A 80 -8.77 -13.05 22.52
CA GLY A 80 -8.80 -14.41 23.02
C GLY A 80 -10.26 -14.79 23.24
N GLY A 81 -10.70 -15.81 22.51
CA GLY A 81 -11.95 -16.52 22.77
C GLY A 81 -13.19 -15.84 22.20
N GLN A 82 -13.65 -16.37 21.05
CA GLN A 82 -15.06 -16.67 20.72
C GLN A 82 -15.18 -16.81 19.20
N ASP A 83 -14.69 -17.94 18.69
CA ASP A 83 -15.23 -18.53 17.46
C ASP A 83 -15.42 -20.03 17.81
N GLY A 84 -16.62 -20.36 18.28
CA GLY A 84 -17.14 -21.70 18.44
C GLY A 84 -18.31 -21.89 17.49
#